data_AF-A0A164SQC7-F1
#
_entry.id   AF-A0A164SQC7-F1
#
_cell.length_a   1.000
_cell.length_b   1.000
_cell.length_c   1.000
_cell.angle_alpha   90.00
_cell.angle_beta   90.00
_cell.angle_gamma   90.00
#
_symmetry.space_group_name_H-M   'P 1'
#
loop_
_entity.id
_entity.type
_entity.pdbx_description
1 polymer ?
#
loop_
_entity_poly.entity_id
_entity_poly.type
_entity_poly.pdbx_seq_one_letter_code
_entity_poly.pdbx_strand_id
1 'polypeptide(L)'
;IPLLGAANWAQETLDVHKKDKRPALLTSQQLEEGKTHDDLWNASQIQLTRTGKMHGFLRMYWAKKILEWTETPEEALRLAIYLNDRYSLDGRDPSGYVGCMWSICGIHDMGWKQRDVFGKIRYMNYKGCQRKFDVVAFVQRFGARTYPIKGVKYE
;
A
#
# COMPACT_ATOMS: atom_id res chain seq x y z
N ILE A 1 13.77 4.35 -9.12
CA ILE A 1 14.63 4.05 -7.94
C ILE A 1 14.77 2.54 -7.90
N PRO A 2 15.94 1.97 -8.24
CA PRO A 2 16.13 0.51 -8.15
C PRO A 2 16.07 0.06 -6.68
N LEU A 3 15.54 -1.15 -6.42
CA LEU A 3 15.26 -1.68 -5.07
C LEU A 3 16.51 -2.19 -4.31
N LEU A 4 17.68 -1.59 -4.56
CA LEU A 4 18.98 -2.10 -4.08
C LEU A 4 19.13 -2.12 -2.55
N GLY A 5 18.30 -1.34 -1.83
CA GLY A 5 18.25 -1.37 -0.37
C GLY A 5 17.46 -2.54 0.23
N ALA A 6 16.83 -3.38 -0.59
CA ALA A 6 16.10 -4.56 -0.14
C ALA A 6 16.99 -5.80 -0.07
N ALA A 7 16.60 -6.80 0.72
CA ALA A 7 17.31 -8.09 0.73
C ALA A 7 17.16 -8.81 -0.63
N ASN A 8 18.16 -9.61 -1.02
CA ASN A 8 18.18 -10.29 -2.33
C ASN A 8 16.91 -11.12 -2.58
N TRP A 9 16.42 -11.86 -1.57
CA TRP A 9 15.19 -12.67 -1.70
C TRP A 9 13.96 -11.84 -2.11
N ALA A 10 13.89 -10.60 -1.62
CA ALA A 10 12.79 -9.69 -1.90
C ALA A 10 12.92 -9.06 -3.29
N GLN A 11 14.15 -8.71 -3.69
CA GLN A 11 14.44 -8.24 -5.05
C GLN A 11 14.07 -9.31 -6.08
N GLU A 12 14.55 -10.55 -5.87
CA GLU A 12 14.28 -11.69 -6.75
C GLU A 12 12.78 -12.00 -6.85
N THR A 13 12.08 -12.08 -5.72
CA THR A 13 10.65 -12.40 -5.76
C THR A 13 9.82 -11.30 -6.41
N LEU A 14 10.19 -10.03 -6.25
CA LEU A 14 9.49 -8.92 -6.88
C LEU A 14 9.77 -8.85 -8.39
N ASP A 15 10.99 -9.18 -8.81
CA ASP A 15 11.35 -9.20 -10.24
C ASP A 15 10.62 -10.30 -11.01
N VAL A 16 10.55 -11.51 -10.42
CA VAL A 16 9.78 -12.64 -10.99
C VAL A 16 8.31 -12.26 -11.24
N HIS A 17 7.70 -11.51 -10.31
CA HIS A 17 6.28 -11.13 -10.35
C HIS A 17 6.02 -9.74 -10.96
N LYS A 18 7.04 -9.12 -11.57
CA LYS A 18 6.94 -7.79 -12.17
C LYS A 18 5.94 -7.75 -13.33
N LYS A 19 5.84 -8.85 -14.09
CA LYS A 19 4.96 -8.98 -15.27
C LYS A 19 3.57 -9.53 -14.95
N ASP A 20 3.29 -9.85 -13.69
CA ASP A 20 1.97 -10.33 -13.30
C ASP A 20 0.92 -9.26 -13.57
N LYS A 21 -0.24 -9.69 -14.09
CA LYS A 21 -1.38 -8.81 -14.28
C LYS A 21 -1.83 -8.25 -12.93
N ARG A 22 -1.80 -6.92 -12.78
CA ARG A 22 -2.32 -6.25 -11.59
C ARG A 22 -3.84 -6.39 -11.51
N PRO A 23 -4.42 -6.65 -10.32
CA PRO A 23 -5.87 -6.75 -10.15
C PRO A 23 -6.58 -5.41 -10.45
N ALA A 24 -5.92 -4.31 -10.16
CA ALA A 24 -6.28 -2.95 -10.56
C ALA A 24 -4.99 -2.18 -10.87
N LEU A 25 -5.04 -1.23 -11.81
CA LEU A 25 -3.95 -0.30 -12.05
C LEU A 25 -4.46 1.12 -11.82
N LEU A 26 -3.90 1.80 -10.84
CA LEU A 26 -4.33 3.11 -10.38
C LEU A 26 -3.26 4.17 -10.68
N THR A 27 -3.71 5.37 -11.06
CA THR A 27 -2.80 6.50 -11.22
C THR A 27 -2.36 7.05 -9.87
N SER A 28 -1.23 7.74 -9.85
CA SER A 28 -0.77 8.48 -8.67
C SER A 28 -1.82 9.44 -8.13
N GLN A 29 -2.54 10.14 -9.03
CA GLN A 29 -3.62 11.05 -8.65
C GLN A 29 -4.80 10.32 -7.99
N GLN A 30 -5.22 9.16 -8.51
CA GLN A 30 -6.29 8.38 -7.87
C GLN A 30 -5.90 7.92 -6.47
N LEU A 31 -4.64 7.51 -6.28
CA LEU A 31 -4.12 7.12 -4.97
C LEU A 31 -4.00 8.34 -4.04
N GLU A 32 -3.43 9.46 -4.50
CA GLU A 32 -3.27 10.68 -3.70
C GLU A 32 -4.62 11.24 -3.21
N GLU A 33 -5.63 11.25 -4.08
CA GLU A 33 -6.98 11.72 -3.76
C GLU A 33 -7.85 10.72 -2.97
N GLY A 34 -7.36 9.50 -2.72
CA GLY A 34 -8.14 8.48 -2.03
C GLY A 34 -9.35 7.99 -2.85
N LYS A 35 -9.18 7.84 -4.16
CA LYS A 35 -10.23 7.43 -5.11
C LYS A 35 -10.01 6.02 -5.66
N THR A 36 -9.96 5.04 -4.75
CA THR A 36 -9.82 3.62 -5.09
C THR A 36 -11.14 2.87 -4.88
N HIS A 37 -11.16 1.60 -5.25
CA HIS A 37 -12.29 0.72 -4.98
C HIS A 37 -12.35 0.20 -3.53
N ASP A 38 -11.35 0.52 -2.71
CA ASP A 38 -11.22 0.07 -1.32
C ASP A 38 -11.47 1.23 -0.36
N ASP A 39 -12.58 1.20 0.36
CA ASP A 39 -12.97 2.28 1.28
C ASP A 39 -12.07 2.38 2.51
N LEU A 40 -11.49 1.28 2.99
CA LEU A 40 -10.52 1.29 4.08
C LEU A 40 -9.23 1.96 3.63
N TRP A 41 -8.76 1.67 2.42
CA TRP A 41 -7.59 2.34 1.86
C TRP A 41 -7.85 3.84 1.67
N ASN A 42 -9.01 4.19 1.10
CA ASN A 42 -9.43 5.58 0.92
C ASN A 42 -9.54 6.31 2.27
N ALA A 43 -10.12 5.68 3.30
CA ALA A 43 -10.20 6.23 4.65
C ALA A 43 -8.81 6.44 5.27
N SER A 44 -7.87 5.52 5.02
CA SER A 44 -6.48 5.65 5.48
C SER A 44 -5.78 6.83 4.82
N GLN A 45 -5.95 7.01 3.50
CA GLN A 45 -5.42 8.16 2.76
C GLN A 45 -6.05 9.48 3.22
N ILE A 46 -7.37 9.49 3.46
CA ILE A 46 -8.08 10.66 3.99
C ILE A 46 -7.60 10.99 5.42
N GLN A 47 -7.37 9.99 6.27
CA GLN A 47 -6.79 10.20 7.60
C GLN A 47 -5.43 10.90 7.46
N LEU A 48 -4.56 10.40 6.60
CA LEU A 48 -3.23 10.98 6.38
C LEU A 48 -3.34 12.45 5.94
N THR A 49 -4.11 12.72 4.90
CA THR A 49 -4.22 14.08 4.31
C THR A 49 -4.93 15.08 5.23
N ARG A 50 -5.91 14.65 6.04
CA ARG A 50 -6.64 15.55 6.94
C ARG A 50 -5.95 15.78 8.28
N THR A 51 -5.23 14.79 8.81
CA THR A 51 -4.67 14.84 10.17
C THR A 51 -3.17 14.92 10.20
N GLY A 52 -2.50 14.65 9.07
CA GLY A 52 -1.05 14.53 8.98
C GLY A 52 -0.49 13.29 9.68
N LYS A 53 -1.34 12.36 10.16
CA LYS A 53 -0.89 11.16 10.88
C LYS A 53 -1.82 9.97 10.65
N MET A 54 -1.39 9.06 9.79
CA MET A 54 -2.07 7.78 9.58
C MET A 54 -1.78 6.81 10.72
N HIS A 55 -2.78 6.05 11.17
CA HIS A 55 -2.60 5.02 12.19
C HIS A 55 -1.55 3.99 11.74
N GLY A 56 -0.61 3.61 12.62
CA GLY A 56 0.55 2.79 12.25
C GLY A 56 0.20 1.45 11.61
N PHE A 57 -0.84 0.76 12.12
CA PHE A 57 -1.34 -0.47 11.50
C PHE A 57 -1.80 -0.26 10.04
N LEU A 58 -2.43 0.88 9.76
CA LEU A 58 -2.95 1.20 8.44
C LEU A 58 -1.87 1.67 7.48
N ARG A 59 -0.75 2.22 7.96
CA ARG A 59 0.41 2.52 7.09
C ARG A 59 0.91 1.26 6.38
N MET A 60 0.93 0.13 7.08
CA MET A 60 1.28 -1.18 6.49
C MET A 60 0.29 -1.61 5.42
N TYR A 61 -1.02 -1.54 5.72
CA TYR A 61 -2.08 -1.87 4.77
C TYR A 61 -1.99 -0.99 3.53
N TRP A 62 -1.89 0.32 3.75
CA TRP A 62 -1.86 1.35 2.75
C TRP A 62 -0.70 1.19 1.77
N ALA A 63 0.54 1.02 2.27
CA ALA A 63 1.71 0.87 1.40
C ALA A 63 1.70 -0.46 0.62
N LYS A 64 1.19 -1.54 1.23
CA LYS A 64 1.04 -2.84 0.54
C LYS A 64 0.03 -2.78 -0.60
N LYS A 65 -1.04 -2.02 -0.46
CA LYS A 65 -2.00 -1.81 -1.54
C LYS A 65 -1.46 -0.94 -2.67
N ILE A 66 -0.56 0.01 -2.39
CA ILE A 66 0.18 0.72 -3.45
C ILE A 66 1.00 -0.26 -4.30
N LEU A 67 1.66 -1.25 -3.69
CA LEU A 67 2.35 -2.32 -4.44
C LEU A 67 1.37 -3.13 -5.31
N GLU A 68 0.20 -3.47 -4.77
CA GLU A 68 -0.80 -4.26 -5.51
C GLU A 68 -1.39 -3.53 -6.73
N TRP A 69 -1.46 -2.20 -6.68
CA TRP A 69 -2.21 -1.39 -7.66
C TRP A 69 -1.36 -0.46 -8.53
N THR A 70 -0.04 -0.61 -8.50
CA THR A 70 0.88 0.12 -9.38
C THR A 70 1.61 -0.85 -10.31
N GLU A 71 2.14 -0.31 -11.42
CA GLU A 71 2.72 -1.13 -12.49
C GLU A 71 3.94 -1.91 -12.00
N THR A 72 4.81 -1.26 -11.23
CA THR A 72 6.07 -1.85 -10.79
C THR A 72 6.33 -1.60 -9.30
N PRO A 73 7.08 -2.49 -8.63
CA PRO A 73 7.52 -2.29 -7.25
C PRO A 73 8.30 -0.98 -7.03
N GLU A 74 9.09 -0.55 -8.01
CA GLU A 74 9.83 0.71 -7.96
C GLU A 74 8.90 1.93 -7.99
N GLU A 75 7.86 1.87 -8.82
CA GLU A 75 6.83 2.92 -8.87
C GLU A 75 6.01 2.93 -7.57
N ALA A 76 5.67 1.76 -7.03
CA ALA A 76 5.01 1.63 -5.74
C ALA A 76 5.80 2.31 -4.63
N LEU A 77 7.09 1.99 -4.53
CA LEU A 77 7.98 2.52 -3.50
C LEU A 77 8.13 4.04 -3.64
N ARG A 78 8.36 4.52 -4.86
CA ARG A 78 8.48 5.95 -5.16
C ARG A 78 7.21 6.70 -4.73
N LEU A 79 6.03 6.17 -5.08
CA LEU A 79 4.76 6.80 -4.75
C LEU A 79 4.45 6.76 -3.25
N ALA A 80 4.70 5.63 -2.58
CA ALA A 80 4.49 5.51 -1.14
C ALA A 80 5.39 6.48 -0.34
N ILE A 81 6.66 6.61 -0.72
CA ILE A 81 7.57 7.60 -0.12
C ILE A 81 7.07 9.02 -0.38
N TYR A 82 6.72 9.35 -1.62
CA TYR A 82 6.21 10.68 -1.98
C TYR A 82 4.99 11.06 -1.14
N LEU A 83 3.98 10.19 -1.07
CA LEU A 83 2.76 10.47 -0.30
C LEU A 83 3.02 10.54 1.20
N ASN A 84 3.88 9.67 1.74
CA ASN A 84 4.29 9.75 3.14
C ASN A 84 4.98 11.09 3.44
N ASP A 85 5.98 11.46 2.65
CA ASP A 85 6.79 12.65 2.89
C ASP A 85 6.02 13.94 2.65
N ARG A 86 5.02 13.90 1.74
CA ARG A 86 4.18 15.05 1.41
C ARG A 86 3.15 15.38 2.48
N TYR A 87 2.58 14.37 3.14
CA TYR A 87 1.41 14.54 4.01
C TYR A 87 1.65 14.15 5.46
N SER A 88 2.56 13.23 5.77
CA SER A 88 2.85 12.84 7.15
C SER A 88 3.63 13.96 7.86
N LEU A 89 3.14 14.40 9.02
CA LEU A 89 3.88 15.32 9.90
C LEU A 89 5.17 14.67 10.43
N ASP A 90 5.16 13.34 10.57
CA ASP A 90 6.30 12.50 10.93
C ASP A 90 6.97 11.85 9.71
N GLY A 91 6.73 12.39 8.50
CA GLY A 91 7.39 11.96 7.25
C GLY A 91 8.78 12.58 7.07
N ARG A 92 9.45 12.27 5.95
CA ARG A 92 10.85 12.67 5.67
C ARG A 92 11.81 12.24 6.79
N ASP A 93 11.52 11.07 7.35
CA ASP A 93 12.20 10.48 8.49
C ASP A 93 12.70 9.08 8.11
N PRO A 94 13.85 8.60 8.63
CA PRO A 94 14.33 7.24 8.40
C PRO A 94 13.26 6.16 8.64
N SER A 95 12.40 6.33 9.65
CA SER A 95 11.31 5.41 9.96
C SER A 95 10.27 5.35 8.85
N GLY A 96 10.04 6.46 8.14
CA GLY A 96 9.17 6.52 6.97
C GLY A 96 9.72 5.69 5.80
N TYR A 97 10.99 5.90 5.46
CA TYR A 97 11.68 5.13 4.42
C TYR A 97 11.70 3.63 4.77
N VAL A 98 12.08 3.29 6.00
CA VAL A 98 12.11 1.90 6.48
C VAL A 98 10.71 1.29 6.49
N GLY A 99 9.67 2.04 6.87
CA GLY A 99 8.28 1.58 6.88
C GLY A 99 7.73 1.29 5.46
N CYS A 100 8.04 2.15 4.49
CA CYS A 100 7.71 1.91 3.08
C CYS A 100 8.45 0.69 2.54
N MET A 101 9.76 0.58 2.80
CA MET A 101 10.59 -0.55 2.40
C MET A 101 10.14 -1.86 3.08
N TRP A 102 9.72 -1.84 4.35
CA TRP A 102 9.21 -3.01 5.05
C TRP A 102 7.91 -3.49 4.37
N SER A 103 7.05 -2.54 4.04
CA SER A 103 5.75 -2.83 3.44
C SER A 103 5.86 -3.39 2.02
N ILE A 104 6.70 -2.78 1.19
CA ILE A 104 6.77 -3.05 -0.26
C ILE A 104 7.89 -4.02 -0.61
N CYS A 105 9.02 -3.95 0.11
CA CYS A 105 10.23 -4.70 -0.19
C CYS A 105 10.64 -5.68 0.92
N GLY A 106 9.83 -5.84 1.97
CA GLY A 106 10.04 -6.87 2.99
C GLY A 106 11.32 -6.70 3.83
N ILE A 107 11.91 -5.50 3.89
CA ILE A 107 13.09 -5.29 4.77
C ILE A 107 12.69 -5.54 6.22
N HIS A 108 13.57 -6.16 7.01
CA HIS A 108 13.27 -6.60 8.39
C HIS A 108 12.05 -7.54 8.52
N ASP A 109 11.56 -8.11 7.42
CA ASP A 109 10.54 -9.17 7.42
C ASP A 109 11.13 -10.46 6.80
N MET A 110 10.38 -11.54 6.93
CA MET A 110 10.66 -12.83 6.30
C MET A 110 9.82 -13.02 5.02
N GLY A 111 10.16 -14.03 4.23
CA GLY A 111 9.35 -14.46 3.09
C GLY A 111 8.06 -15.16 3.53
N TRP A 112 6.96 -14.87 2.83
CA TRP A 112 5.64 -15.46 3.05
C TRP A 112 5.20 -16.36 1.88
N LYS A 113 4.03 -16.98 2.01
CA LYS A 113 3.42 -17.76 0.93
C LYS A 113 3.33 -16.91 -0.35
N GLN A 114 3.89 -17.44 -1.43
CA GLN A 114 3.95 -16.78 -2.73
C GLN A 114 2.55 -16.47 -3.27
N ARG A 115 2.40 -15.29 -3.87
CA ARG A 115 1.18 -14.78 -4.50
C ARG A 115 1.53 -13.98 -5.73
N ASP A 116 0.60 -13.92 -6.68
CA ASP A 116 0.70 -13.00 -7.81
C ASP A 116 0.91 -11.57 -7.29
N VAL A 117 1.67 -10.78 -8.05
CA VAL A 117 2.08 -9.40 -7.75
C VAL A 117 3.07 -9.28 -6.59
N PHE A 118 2.75 -9.85 -5.43
CA PHE A 118 3.55 -9.71 -4.22
C PHE A 118 4.77 -10.64 -4.18
N GLY A 119 4.74 -11.74 -4.92
CA GLY A 119 5.65 -12.85 -4.68
C GLY A 119 5.58 -13.28 -3.22
N LYS A 120 6.72 -13.29 -2.53
CA LYS A 120 6.82 -13.65 -1.11
C LYS A 120 6.71 -12.47 -0.14
N ILE A 121 6.41 -11.26 -0.60
CA ILE A 121 6.17 -10.12 0.30
C ILE A 121 4.90 -10.37 1.13
N ARG A 122 4.93 -10.02 2.42
CA ARG A 122 3.78 -10.20 3.32
C ARG A 122 2.55 -9.52 2.76
N TYR A 123 1.48 -10.30 2.58
CA TYR A 123 0.20 -9.80 2.08
C TYR A 123 -0.73 -9.32 3.21
N MET A 124 -1.49 -8.26 2.96
CA MET A 124 -2.59 -7.80 3.80
C MET A 124 -3.83 -7.54 2.94
N ASN A 125 -5.01 -7.93 3.43
CA ASN A 125 -6.27 -7.73 2.73
C ASN A 125 -7.36 -7.16 3.65
N TYR A 126 -8.41 -6.68 3.00
CA TYR A 126 -9.55 -6.04 3.64
C TYR A 126 -10.21 -6.94 4.70
N LYS A 127 -10.59 -8.17 4.32
CA LYS A 127 -11.18 -9.17 5.24
C LYS A 127 -10.26 -9.47 6.44
N GLY A 128 -8.94 -9.40 6.26
CA GLY A 128 -7.96 -9.55 7.33
C GLY A 128 -7.94 -8.38 8.31
N CYS A 129 -8.22 -7.16 7.83
CA CYS A 129 -8.36 -5.98 8.68
C CYS A 129 -9.69 -6.01 9.46
N GLN A 130 -10.78 -6.41 8.82
CA GLN A 130 -12.10 -6.56 9.46
C GLN A 130 -12.08 -7.52 10.66
N ARG A 131 -11.23 -8.56 10.62
CA ARG A 131 -11.05 -9.49 11.75
C ARG A 131 -10.26 -8.90 12.93
N LYS A 132 -9.63 -7.73 12.76
CA LYS A 132 -8.73 -7.13 13.76
C LYS A 132 -9.29 -5.87 14.41
N PHE A 133 -10.14 -5.12 13.72
CA PHE A 133 -10.78 -3.91 14.25
C PHE A 133 -12.05 -3.58 13.45
N ASP A 134 -12.84 -2.65 13.97
CA ASP A 134 -14.05 -2.17 13.31
C ASP A 134 -13.71 -1.25 12.11
N VAL A 135 -13.60 -1.86 10.93
CA VAL A 135 -13.35 -1.18 9.66
C VAL A 135 -14.49 -0.23 9.31
N VAL A 136 -15.75 -0.60 9.59
CA VAL A 136 -16.93 0.19 9.23
C VAL A 136 -16.93 1.51 10.01
N ALA A 137 -16.70 1.45 11.32
CA ALA A 137 -16.59 2.64 12.15
C ALA A 137 -15.42 3.54 11.72
N PHE A 138 -14.27 2.96 11.34
CA PHE A 138 -13.13 3.72 10.83
C PHE A 138 -13.44 4.43 9.51
N VAL A 139 -14.05 3.72 8.55
CA VAL A 139 -14.46 4.26 7.24
C VAL A 139 -15.48 5.39 7.42
N GLN A 140 -16.48 5.20 8.28
CA GLN A 140 -17.49 6.21 8.60
C GLN A 140 -16.86 7.47 9.21
N ARG A 141 -15.91 7.30 10.14
CA ARG A 141 -15.19 8.42 10.78
C ARG A 141 -14.49 9.33 9.78
N PHE A 142 -13.92 8.77 8.71
CA PHE A 142 -13.22 9.54 7.68
C PHE A 142 -14.08 9.85 6.44
N GLY A 143 -15.33 9.36 6.41
CA GLY A 143 -16.29 9.62 5.33
C GLY A 143 -15.84 9.09 3.97
N ALA A 144 -15.05 8.01 3.95
CA ALA A 144 -14.56 7.43 2.71
C ALA A 144 -15.68 6.69 1.96
N ARG A 145 -15.55 6.63 0.64
CA ARG A 145 -16.44 5.92 -0.27
C ARG A 145 -15.61 5.10 -1.25
N THR A 146 -16.22 4.13 -1.91
CA THR A 146 -15.57 3.38 -2.99
C THR A 146 -15.77 4.07 -4.33
N TYR A 147 -14.76 3.94 -5.20
CA TYR A 147 -14.76 4.46 -6.56
C TYR A 147 -14.50 3.29 -7.51
N PRO A 148 -15.48 2.92 -8.36
CA PRO A 148 -15.30 1.86 -9.33
C PRO A 148 -14.19 2.20 -10.33
N ILE A 149 -13.25 1.28 -10.48
CA ILE A 149 -12.19 1.24 -11.49
C ILE A 149 -12.66 0.41 -12.69
N LYS A 150 -12.53 0.96 -13.89
CA LYS A 150 -12.94 0.32 -15.12
C LYS A 150 -12.14 -0.97 -15.34
N GLY A 151 -12.83 -2.08 -15.63
CA GLY A 151 -12.21 -3.37 -15.95
C GLY A 151 -11.75 -4.20 -14.74
N VAL A 152 -12.00 -3.72 -13.52
CA VAL A 152 -11.74 -4.46 -12.28
C VAL A 152 -13.02 -5.16 -11.82
N LYS A 153 -12.92 -6.45 -11.48
CA LYS A 153 -13.99 -7.20 -10.80
C LYS A 153 -13.80 -7.06 -9.29
N TYR A 154 -14.89 -6.80 -8.57
CA TYR A 154 -14.89 -6.71 -7.11
C TYR A 154 -15.48 -8.00 -6.54
N GLU A 155 -14.82 -8.55 -5.52
CA GLU A 155 -15.28 -9.73 -4.75
C GLU A 155 -15.75 -9.35 -3.35
#